data_AF-A0A345YI38-F1
#
_entry.id   AF-A0A345YI38-F1
#
_cell.length_a   1.000
_cell.length_b   1.000
_cell.length_c   1.000
_cell.angle_alpha   90.00
_cell.angle_beta   90.00
_cell.angle_gamma   90.00
#
_symmetry.space_group_name_H-M   'P 1'
#
loop_
_entity.id
_entity.type
_entity.pdbx_description
1 polymer ?
#
loop_
_entity_poly.entity_id
_entity_poly.type
_entity_poly.pdbx_seq_one_letter_code
_entity_poly.pdbx_strand_id
1 'polypeptide(L)'
;MDPMTLRTLATAAIAAATLPVAAPLAAQGNSVDYFTRSHASALPQLLSTEDRAYYGSLFEAIDSRNWSRVEVMLANRDDGPLHGAALASYYLHPESPRIELSRIESWLARYSRLPEAEAIVRLGETRGLVDSPSLPGARDLVRQPGMTKRIRPRSVEDGTMPGEVKSAILERITNDDPDGARILLDGVDATLSSEARAEWRYRVAWSYYIENRDAQAWALADTVRDGGSGAWVAEGDWAAGLAAWRLGDCDRAAEAFQRSAAGAVNPELGAAAHYWASRALIRCRFPEQADEQLRGAARFPETLYGMLAHEQLGSELPQTHAEPDLTEADWRELQGKEAARQAVMLAEIGRREEAEADILWLVRTGSPDDFGALARLARALGLTGAQNFMAYNAPRGEASHPSLRYPVTFRTPIGGWRVDPALAFAHALQESNFRERVVSPAGAIGLMQIMPITRREYAASINMSADVDLKDPAVNLAFGQRTLESLGSANYTQGKLPKIMAAYNAGPSPVMRWESEIRDQDDPLLYMESIPYWETRGYVAIVMRNYWMYLRQANSMAPSRIDLAENDWPMFPRVR
;
A
#
# COMPACT_ATOMS: atom_id res chain seq x y z
N MET A 1 87.16 15.23 6.08
CA MET A 1 86.72 14.82 4.73
C MET A 1 85.35 14.20 4.89
N ASP A 2 84.32 14.91 4.45
CA ASP A 2 82.92 14.45 4.31
C ASP A 2 82.81 13.24 3.34
N PRO A 3 81.64 12.57 3.17
CA PRO A 3 80.38 12.59 3.95
C PRO A 3 79.72 11.19 4.12
N MET A 4 78.58 11.16 4.82
CA MET A 4 77.34 10.36 4.57
C MET A 4 76.74 9.74 5.82
N THR A 5 75.81 10.49 6.40
CA THR A 5 74.84 10.13 7.44
C THR A 5 73.73 9.21 6.91
N LEU A 6 73.59 8.04 7.53
CA LEU A 6 72.41 7.16 7.43
C LEU A 6 71.20 7.79 8.15
N ARG A 7 70.04 7.75 7.50
CA ARG A 7 68.72 7.98 8.11
C ARG A 7 68.08 6.65 8.48
N THR A 8 67.78 6.46 9.77
CA THR A 8 66.87 5.44 10.30
C THR A 8 65.46 6.03 10.39
N LEU A 9 64.49 5.34 9.79
CA LEU A 9 63.06 5.66 9.83
C LEU A 9 62.46 5.10 11.14
N ALA A 10 61.82 5.97 11.91
CA ALA A 10 61.04 5.63 13.09
C ALA A 10 59.60 5.26 12.69
N THR A 11 59.12 4.14 13.23
CA THR A 11 57.75 3.64 13.18
C THR A 11 56.83 4.47 14.07
N ALA A 12 55.77 5.04 13.50
CA ALA A 12 54.66 5.65 14.25
C ALA A 12 53.44 4.72 14.19
N ALA A 13 53.03 4.20 15.34
CA ALA A 13 51.79 3.47 15.52
C ALA A 13 50.63 4.47 15.70
N ILE A 14 49.62 4.42 14.83
CA ILE A 14 48.36 5.16 14.99
C ILE A 14 47.32 4.17 15.50
N ALA A 15 46.92 4.34 16.77
CA ALA A 15 45.75 3.69 17.33
C ALA A 15 44.50 4.40 16.82
N ALA A 16 43.73 3.75 15.95
CA ALA A 16 42.40 4.20 15.56
C ALA A 16 41.39 3.75 16.62
N ALA A 17 40.96 4.68 17.47
CA ALA A 17 39.81 4.49 18.33
C ALA A 17 38.53 4.53 17.47
N THR A 18 37.86 3.39 17.34
CA THR A 18 36.53 3.31 16.74
C THR A 18 35.50 3.87 17.72
N LEU A 19 34.96 5.04 17.42
CA LEU A 19 33.74 5.54 18.07
C LEU A 19 32.54 4.75 17.52
N PRO A 20 31.53 4.41 18.35
CA PRO A 20 30.33 3.75 17.87
C PRO A 20 29.52 4.76 17.05
N VAL A 21 29.18 4.39 15.82
CA VAL A 21 28.32 5.19 14.93
C VAL A 21 26.91 5.19 15.52
N ALA A 22 26.52 6.29 16.16
CA ALA A 22 25.13 6.59 16.46
C ALA A 22 24.44 7.12 15.20
N ALA A 23 23.95 6.23 14.33
CA ALA A 23 23.13 6.61 13.18
C ALA A 23 21.98 5.62 12.95
N PRO A 24 20.85 5.81 13.66
CA PRO A 24 19.55 5.64 12.99
C PRO A 24 18.55 6.77 13.29
N LEU A 25 18.88 7.72 14.18
CA LEU A 25 17.91 8.71 14.68
C LEU A 25 17.67 9.89 13.73
N ALA A 26 18.67 10.31 12.94
CA ALA A 26 18.52 11.44 12.02
C ALA A 26 17.68 11.11 10.77
N ALA A 27 17.62 9.83 10.37
CA ALA A 27 16.90 9.38 9.18
C ALA A 27 15.37 9.39 9.36
N GLN A 28 14.87 9.08 10.56
CA GLN A 28 13.43 9.07 10.85
C GLN A 28 12.83 10.47 10.99
N GLY A 29 13.65 11.50 11.25
CA GLY A 29 13.20 12.89 11.31
C GLY A 29 12.55 13.33 10.00
N ASN A 30 13.13 12.95 8.85
CA ASN A 30 12.66 13.40 7.54
C ASN A 30 11.27 12.85 7.17
N SER A 31 10.92 11.60 7.54
CA SER A 31 9.59 11.03 7.24
C SER A 31 8.51 11.60 8.13
N VAL A 32 8.77 11.70 9.44
CA VAL A 32 7.83 12.31 10.39
C VAL A 32 7.60 13.77 10.03
N ASP A 33 8.65 14.55 9.81
CA ASP A 33 8.55 15.95 9.42
C ASP A 33 7.82 16.11 8.08
N TYR A 34 8.11 15.26 7.11
CA TYR A 34 7.40 15.26 5.83
C TYR A 34 5.90 15.04 6.06
N PHE A 35 5.46 13.95 6.68
CA PHE A 35 4.03 13.64 6.78
C PHE A 35 3.24 14.43 7.85
N THR A 36 3.93 15.22 8.68
CA THR A 36 3.29 16.07 9.70
C THR A 36 3.28 17.57 9.37
N ARG A 37 4.10 18.02 8.40
CA ARG A 37 4.08 19.42 7.95
C ARG A 37 2.77 19.76 7.24
N SER A 38 2.47 21.04 7.14
CA SER A 38 1.37 21.50 6.27
C SER A 38 1.75 21.31 4.80
N HIS A 39 1.08 20.36 4.12
CA HIS A 39 1.14 20.19 2.67
C HIS A 39 0.18 21.10 1.91
N ALA A 40 -0.61 21.90 2.63
CA ALA A 40 -1.49 22.93 2.11
C ALA A 40 -0.83 24.31 2.19
N SER A 41 0.49 24.41 2.33
CA SER A 41 1.20 25.69 2.44
C SER A 41 1.02 26.58 1.21
N ALA A 42 0.81 25.98 0.03
CA ALA A 42 0.46 26.68 -1.21
C ALA A 42 -1.02 27.05 -1.32
N LEU A 43 -1.87 26.67 -0.35
CA LEU A 43 -3.28 27.02 -0.32
C LEU A 43 -3.50 28.21 0.61
N PRO A 44 -4.13 29.29 0.13
CA PRO A 44 -4.63 30.32 1.03
C PRO A 44 -5.80 29.77 1.84
N GLN A 45 -5.98 30.28 3.06
CA GLN A 45 -7.22 30.06 3.79
C GLN A 45 -8.35 30.81 3.06
N LEU A 46 -9.34 30.07 2.56
CA LEU A 46 -10.44 30.63 1.77
C LEU A 46 -11.64 31.00 2.63
N LEU A 47 -11.90 30.26 3.71
CA LEU A 47 -12.98 30.58 4.64
C LEU A 47 -12.50 31.51 5.75
N SER A 48 -13.26 32.58 5.98
CA SER A 48 -13.13 33.37 7.21
C SER A 48 -13.48 32.51 8.44
N THR A 49 -13.07 32.95 9.63
CA THR A 49 -13.42 32.26 10.88
C THR A 49 -14.94 32.18 11.09
N GLU A 50 -15.66 33.24 10.69
CA GLU A 50 -17.13 33.28 10.76
C GLU A 50 -17.77 32.30 9.78
N ASP A 51 -17.30 32.28 8.52
CA ASP A 51 -17.81 31.33 7.52
C ASP A 51 -17.56 29.89 7.93
N ARG A 52 -16.37 29.59 8.45
CA ARG A 52 -16.02 28.25 8.93
C ARG A 52 -16.94 27.79 10.05
N ALA A 53 -17.20 28.67 11.03
CA ALA A 53 -18.10 28.35 12.13
C ALA A 53 -19.55 28.17 11.65
N TYR A 54 -20.02 29.07 10.78
CA TYR A 54 -21.37 29.05 10.24
C TYR A 54 -21.62 27.79 9.41
N TYR A 55 -20.80 27.53 8.38
CA TYR A 55 -21.00 26.37 7.51
C TYR A 55 -20.70 25.06 8.21
N GLY A 56 -19.71 24.99 9.11
CA GLY A 56 -19.49 23.82 9.95
C GLY A 56 -20.74 23.46 10.76
N SER A 57 -21.36 24.45 11.41
CA SER A 57 -22.60 24.25 12.16
C SER A 57 -23.80 23.92 11.27
N LEU A 58 -23.87 24.47 10.05
CA LEU A 58 -24.98 24.21 9.12
C LEU A 58 -24.93 22.76 8.62
N PHE A 59 -23.75 22.32 8.21
CA PHE A 59 -23.50 20.95 7.77
C PHE A 59 -23.71 19.94 8.91
N GLU A 60 -23.31 20.25 10.13
CA GLU A 60 -23.65 19.44 11.31
C GLU A 60 -25.18 19.33 11.51
N ALA A 61 -25.92 20.43 11.33
CA ALA A 61 -27.38 20.42 11.41
C ALA A 61 -28.02 19.56 10.31
N ILE A 62 -27.44 19.56 9.10
CA ILE A 62 -27.86 18.68 7.99
C ILE A 62 -27.60 17.21 8.35
N ASP A 63 -26.38 16.87 8.79
CA ASP A 63 -25.97 15.49 9.10
C ASP A 63 -26.78 14.90 10.28
N SER A 64 -27.11 15.73 11.26
CA SER A 64 -27.99 15.40 12.39
C SER A 64 -29.48 15.43 12.06
N ARG A 65 -29.85 15.76 10.82
CA ARG A 65 -31.23 15.83 10.32
C ARG A 65 -32.10 16.84 11.07
N ASN A 66 -31.51 17.91 11.59
CA ASN A 66 -32.22 18.97 12.27
C ASN A 66 -32.72 20.03 11.28
N TRP A 67 -33.74 19.66 10.50
CA TRP A 67 -34.24 20.49 9.40
C TRP A 67 -34.77 21.87 9.83
N SER A 68 -35.36 21.95 11.02
CA SER A 68 -35.81 23.24 11.57
C SER A 68 -34.65 24.21 11.78
N ARG A 69 -33.52 23.73 12.32
CA ARG A 69 -32.30 24.52 12.46
C ARG A 69 -31.71 24.88 11.10
N VAL A 70 -31.69 23.94 10.16
CA VAL A 70 -31.19 24.17 8.79
C VAL A 70 -31.96 25.31 8.12
N GLU A 71 -33.30 25.29 8.13
CA GLU A 71 -34.11 26.35 7.51
C GLU A 71 -33.92 27.71 8.21
N VAL A 72 -33.83 27.74 9.54
CA VAL A 72 -33.55 28.99 10.28
C VAL A 72 -32.17 29.56 9.91
N MET A 73 -31.15 28.70 9.85
CA MET A 73 -29.80 29.14 9.46
C MET A 73 -29.80 29.67 8.03
N LEU A 74 -30.34 28.92 7.07
CA LEU A 74 -30.42 29.33 5.67
C LEU A 74 -31.24 30.61 5.47
N ALA A 75 -32.28 30.85 6.26
CA ALA A 75 -33.06 32.09 6.21
C ALA A 75 -32.34 33.31 6.80
N ASN A 76 -31.37 33.08 7.71
CA ASN A 76 -30.55 34.16 8.28
C ASN A 76 -29.43 34.61 7.32
N ARG A 77 -29.13 33.83 6.28
CA ARG A 77 -28.05 34.12 5.34
C ARG A 77 -28.36 33.59 3.94
N ASP A 78 -28.68 34.48 3.01
CA ASP A 78 -29.16 34.14 1.66
C ASP A 78 -28.06 33.73 0.65
N ASP A 79 -26.78 33.94 1.00
CA ASP A 79 -25.62 33.69 0.15
C ASP A 79 -24.35 33.30 0.93
N GLY A 80 -23.25 33.10 0.21
CA GLY A 80 -21.91 32.88 0.78
C GLY A 80 -21.15 31.72 0.17
N PRO A 81 -19.89 31.52 0.59
CA PRO A 81 -18.89 30.70 -0.11
C PRO A 81 -19.28 29.22 -0.28
N LEU A 82 -19.99 28.63 0.67
CA LEU A 82 -20.47 27.25 0.62
C LEU A 82 -22.00 27.15 0.59
N HIS A 83 -22.70 28.25 0.31
CA HIS A 83 -24.16 28.28 0.36
C HIS A 83 -24.77 27.34 -0.69
N GLY A 84 -24.22 27.30 -1.90
CA GLY A 84 -24.64 26.37 -2.96
C GLY A 84 -24.52 24.90 -2.53
N ALA A 85 -23.34 24.49 -2.05
CA ALA A 85 -23.09 23.13 -1.54
C ALA A 85 -24.00 22.77 -0.35
N ALA A 86 -24.19 23.68 0.61
CA ALA A 86 -25.03 23.42 1.77
C ALA A 86 -26.51 23.24 1.38
N LEU A 87 -27.03 24.09 0.47
CA LEU A 87 -28.36 23.91 -0.09
C LEU A 87 -28.49 22.60 -0.84
N ALA A 88 -27.50 22.24 -1.66
CA ALA A 88 -27.53 20.99 -2.41
C ALA A 88 -27.53 19.77 -1.48
N SER A 89 -26.67 19.77 -0.46
CA SER A 89 -26.61 18.74 0.57
C SER A 89 -27.95 18.58 1.30
N TYR A 90 -28.58 19.70 1.68
CA TYR A 90 -29.92 19.68 2.27
C TYR A 90 -30.98 19.15 1.30
N TYR A 91 -31.03 19.64 0.06
CA TYR A 91 -32.07 19.30 -0.93
C TYR A 91 -32.00 17.85 -1.40
N LEU A 92 -30.79 17.30 -1.47
CA LEU A 92 -30.53 15.94 -1.93
C LEU A 92 -30.56 14.92 -0.80
N HIS A 93 -30.63 15.36 0.46
CA HIS A 93 -30.70 14.43 1.59
C HIS A 93 -32.00 13.61 1.53
N PRO A 94 -31.96 12.26 1.59
CA PRO A 94 -33.14 11.41 1.41
C PRO A 94 -34.27 11.66 2.42
N GLU A 95 -33.91 12.05 3.64
CA GLU A 95 -34.85 12.35 4.73
C GLU A 95 -35.18 13.85 4.88
N SER A 96 -34.73 14.69 3.94
CA SER A 96 -35.09 16.12 3.95
C SER A 96 -36.57 16.33 3.63
N PRO A 97 -37.16 17.46 4.07
CA PRO A 97 -38.48 17.87 3.62
C PRO A 97 -38.56 18.00 2.10
N ARG A 98 -39.77 17.88 1.55
CA ARG A 98 -40.00 18.10 0.11
C ARG A 98 -39.59 19.54 -0.26
N ILE A 99 -38.67 19.65 -1.21
CA ILE A 99 -38.20 20.94 -1.73
C ILE A 99 -39.09 21.39 -2.90
N GLU A 100 -39.66 22.59 -2.80
CA GLU A 100 -40.50 23.14 -3.87
C GLU A 100 -39.69 23.47 -5.13
N LEU A 101 -40.31 23.33 -6.30
CA LEU A 101 -39.66 23.52 -7.61
C LEU A 101 -38.97 24.89 -7.71
N SER A 102 -39.61 25.96 -7.21
CA SER A 102 -39.05 27.32 -7.25
C SER A 102 -37.71 27.47 -6.53
N ARG A 103 -37.49 26.70 -5.45
CA ARG A 103 -36.19 26.68 -4.74
C ARG A 103 -35.13 25.96 -5.55
N ILE A 104 -35.51 24.89 -6.25
CA ILE A 104 -34.62 24.12 -7.15
C ILE A 104 -34.20 25.00 -8.33
N GLU A 105 -35.16 25.67 -8.98
CA GLU A 105 -34.89 26.61 -10.07
C GLU A 105 -33.97 27.76 -9.61
N SER A 106 -34.22 28.31 -8.42
CA SER A 106 -33.38 29.35 -7.81
C SER A 106 -31.96 28.88 -7.49
N TRP A 107 -31.78 27.59 -7.17
CA TRP A 107 -30.47 26.97 -7.00
C TRP A 107 -29.77 26.83 -8.35
N LEU A 108 -30.45 26.26 -9.35
CA LEU A 108 -29.88 26.02 -10.69
C LEU A 108 -29.48 27.32 -11.39
N ALA A 109 -30.25 28.40 -11.19
CA ALA A 109 -29.93 29.71 -11.72
C ALA A 109 -28.61 30.28 -11.17
N ARG A 110 -28.25 29.93 -9.92
CA ARG A 110 -27.05 30.47 -9.24
C ARG A 110 -25.85 29.52 -9.28
N TYR A 111 -26.10 28.21 -9.23
CA TYR A 111 -25.10 27.20 -8.91
C TYR A 111 -25.00 26.06 -9.95
N SER A 112 -25.53 26.25 -11.17
CA SER A 112 -25.49 25.24 -12.25
C SER A 112 -24.08 24.79 -12.69
N ARG A 113 -23.03 25.50 -12.26
CA ARG A 113 -21.62 25.15 -12.51
C ARG A 113 -20.96 24.38 -11.36
N LEU A 114 -21.72 24.06 -10.31
CA LEU A 114 -21.24 23.23 -9.22
C LEU A 114 -21.44 21.73 -9.52
N PRO A 115 -20.64 20.84 -8.91
CA PRO A 115 -20.71 19.39 -9.11
C PRO A 115 -22.09 18.78 -8.82
N GLU A 116 -22.86 19.38 -7.92
CA GLU A 116 -24.19 18.90 -7.51
C GLU A 116 -25.27 19.18 -8.55
N ALA A 117 -24.99 20.00 -9.58
CA ALA A 117 -26.01 20.50 -10.50
C ALA A 117 -26.79 19.39 -11.23
N GLU A 118 -26.12 18.31 -11.62
CA GLU A 118 -26.78 17.18 -12.28
C GLU A 118 -27.78 16.48 -11.35
N ALA A 119 -27.43 16.32 -10.07
CA ALA A 119 -28.33 15.74 -9.09
C ALA A 119 -29.52 16.67 -8.77
N ILE A 120 -29.28 17.98 -8.73
CA ILE A 120 -30.34 18.97 -8.53
C ILE A 120 -31.29 19.05 -9.74
N VAL A 121 -30.77 18.92 -10.97
CA VAL A 121 -31.61 18.80 -12.17
C VAL A 121 -32.53 17.58 -12.07
N ARG A 122 -31.98 16.39 -11.76
CA ARG A 122 -32.79 15.17 -11.57
C ARG A 122 -33.84 15.35 -10.48
N LEU A 123 -33.50 15.99 -9.36
CA LEU A 123 -34.47 16.32 -8.33
C LEU A 123 -35.57 17.24 -8.88
N GLY A 124 -35.21 18.27 -9.66
CA GLY A 124 -36.13 19.18 -10.33
C GLY A 124 -37.09 18.48 -11.29
N GLU A 125 -36.61 17.51 -12.08
CA GLU A 125 -37.45 16.73 -13.01
C GLU A 125 -38.58 16.00 -12.25
N THR A 126 -38.28 15.43 -11.06
CA THR A 126 -39.31 14.82 -10.20
C THR A 126 -40.33 15.81 -9.64
N ARG A 127 -40.06 17.11 -9.78
CA ARG A 127 -40.90 18.23 -9.33
C ARG A 127 -41.51 19.02 -10.49
N GLY A 128 -41.32 18.58 -11.74
CA GLY A 128 -41.89 19.22 -12.93
C GLY A 128 -41.00 20.25 -13.60
N LEU A 129 -39.68 20.23 -13.36
CA LEU A 129 -38.73 21.03 -14.14
C LEU A 129 -38.78 20.61 -15.61
N VAL A 130 -39.10 21.55 -16.49
CA VAL A 130 -39.18 21.31 -17.95
C VAL A 130 -37.91 21.80 -18.65
N ASP A 131 -37.40 22.96 -18.23
CA ASP A 131 -36.21 23.59 -18.82
C ASP A 131 -35.02 23.45 -17.86
N SER A 132 -34.00 22.70 -18.28
CA SER A 132 -32.77 22.50 -17.50
C SER A 132 -31.60 23.30 -18.07
N PRO A 133 -30.71 23.84 -17.22
CA PRO A 133 -29.51 24.51 -17.69
C PRO A 133 -28.59 23.52 -18.43
N SER A 134 -27.79 24.03 -19.37
CA SER A 134 -26.74 23.24 -20.00
C SER A 134 -25.65 22.92 -18.96
N LEU A 135 -25.44 21.63 -18.70
CA LEU A 135 -24.43 21.14 -17.78
C LEU A 135 -23.12 20.83 -18.52
N PRO A 136 -21.95 20.93 -17.86
CA PRO A 136 -20.68 20.51 -18.45
C PRO A 136 -20.70 19.03 -18.85
N GLY A 137 -20.21 18.72 -20.05
CA GLY A 137 -20.10 17.34 -20.51
C GLY A 137 -19.00 16.58 -19.77
N ALA A 138 -19.32 15.38 -19.27
CA ALA A 138 -18.35 14.47 -18.68
C ALA A 138 -17.56 13.72 -19.78
N ARG A 139 -16.24 13.64 -19.62
CA ARG A 139 -15.36 12.83 -20.49
C ARG A 139 -15.14 11.42 -19.96
N ASP A 140 -14.81 10.53 -20.87
CA ASP A 140 -14.27 9.22 -20.55
C ASP A 140 -12.83 9.32 -20.03
N LEU A 141 -12.49 8.43 -19.09
CA LEU A 141 -11.15 8.28 -18.54
C LEU A 141 -10.51 6.97 -19.03
N VAL A 142 -9.18 6.96 -19.09
CA VAL A 142 -8.38 5.80 -19.47
C VAL A 142 -7.76 5.17 -18.23
N ARG A 143 -7.85 3.83 -18.18
CA ARG A 143 -7.25 3.03 -17.13
C ARG A 143 -5.73 3.13 -17.16
N GLN A 144 -5.13 3.43 -16.01
CA GLN A 144 -3.70 3.57 -15.83
C GLN A 144 -3.08 2.28 -15.29
N PRO A 145 -1.75 2.07 -15.46
CA PRO A 145 -1.08 0.90 -14.92
C PRO A 145 -1.23 0.82 -13.39
N GLY A 146 -1.42 -0.40 -12.89
CA GLY A 146 -1.58 -0.69 -11.46
C GLY A 146 -0.26 -0.67 -10.69
N MET A 147 -0.35 -0.72 -9.35
CA MET A 147 0.80 -1.13 -8.53
C MET A 147 1.24 -2.55 -8.91
N THR A 148 2.54 -2.82 -8.83
CA THR A 148 3.06 -4.19 -8.91
C THR A 148 2.48 -5.03 -7.76
N LYS A 149 2.13 -6.29 -8.03
CA LYS A 149 1.59 -7.22 -7.03
C LYS A 149 2.08 -8.62 -7.33
N ARG A 150 2.41 -9.38 -6.29
CA ARG A 150 2.68 -10.82 -6.41
C ARG A 150 1.32 -11.49 -6.54
N ILE A 151 1.07 -12.06 -7.71
CA ILE A 151 -0.22 -12.67 -8.04
C ILE A 151 -0.03 -14.17 -8.02
N ARG A 152 -0.84 -14.87 -7.21
CA ARG A 152 -0.95 -16.33 -7.32
C ARG A 152 -1.59 -16.63 -8.67
N PRO A 153 -0.98 -17.49 -9.52
CA PRO A 153 -1.65 -17.92 -10.73
C PRO A 153 -3.04 -18.49 -10.40
N ARG A 154 -4.00 -18.29 -11.31
CA ARG A 154 -5.34 -18.86 -11.12
C ARG A 154 -5.23 -20.39 -11.13
N SER A 155 -6.04 -21.05 -10.31
CA SER A 155 -6.18 -22.50 -10.39
C SER A 155 -6.68 -22.89 -11.79
N VAL A 156 -6.12 -23.95 -12.32
CA VAL A 156 -6.49 -24.55 -13.60
C VAL A 156 -7.76 -25.38 -13.37
N GLU A 157 -8.84 -24.98 -14.04
CA GLU A 157 -10.16 -25.62 -13.95
C GLU A 157 -10.59 -26.14 -15.32
N ASP A 158 -9.75 -26.96 -15.94
CA ASP A 158 -9.95 -27.53 -17.28
C ASP A 158 -10.61 -28.93 -17.30
N GLY A 159 -10.96 -29.44 -16.11
CA GLY A 159 -11.61 -30.74 -15.92
C GLY A 159 -10.67 -31.94 -15.90
N THR A 160 -9.36 -31.77 -16.11
CA THR A 160 -8.41 -32.90 -16.10
C THR A 160 -8.03 -33.36 -14.69
N MET A 161 -8.14 -32.47 -13.68
CA MET A 161 -7.95 -32.82 -12.27
C MET A 161 -9.27 -33.31 -11.65
N PRO A 162 -9.38 -34.59 -11.24
CA PRO A 162 -10.58 -35.10 -10.57
C PRO A 162 -10.86 -34.39 -9.25
N GLY A 163 -12.11 -33.97 -9.04
CA GLY A 163 -12.51 -33.18 -7.86
C GLY A 163 -12.26 -33.87 -6.51
N GLU A 164 -12.43 -35.20 -6.45
CA GLU A 164 -12.15 -36.01 -5.26
C GLU A 164 -10.65 -36.05 -4.94
N VAL A 165 -9.80 -36.24 -5.97
CA VAL A 165 -8.34 -36.26 -5.82
C VAL A 165 -7.82 -34.88 -5.42
N LYS A 166 -8.33 -33.80 -6.04
CA LYS A 166 -8.06 -32.41 -5.64
C LYS A 166 -8.35 -32.18 -4.16
N SER A 167 -9.53 -32.58 -3.70
CA SER A 167 -9.94 -32.40 -2.30
C SER A 167 -9.05 -33.21 -1.36
N ALA A 168 -8.77 -34.47 -1.69
CA ALA A 168 -7.91 -35.35 -0.90
C ALA A 168 -6.47 -34.83 -0.81
N ILE A 169 -5.88 -34.35 -1.92
CA ILE A 169 -4.54 -33.73 -1.90
C ILE A 169 -4.53 -32.51 -0.97
N LEU A 170 -5.51 -31.61 -1.09
CA LEU A 170 -5.58 -30.42 -0.24
C LEU A 170 -5.79 -30.75 1.24
N GLU A 171 -6.56 -31.79 1.55
CA GLU A 171 -6.71 -32.31 2.92
C GLU A 171 -5.37 -32.83 3.46
N ARG A 172 -4.62 -33.62 2.67
CA ARG A 172 -3.29 -34.10 3.07
C ARG A 172 -2.31 -32.95 3.31
N ILE A 173 -2.31 -31.94 2.45
CA ILE A 173 -1.49 -30.72 2.63
C ILE A 173 -1.88 -29.97 3.91
N THR A 174 -3.18 -29.87 4.22
CA THR A 174 -3.68 -29.18 5.42
C THR A 174 -3.30 -29.92 6.71
N ASN A 175 -3.10 -31.24 6.63
CA ASN A 175 -2.74 -32.11 7.74
C ASN A 175 -1.23 -32.46 7.75
N ASP A 176 -0.40 -31.64 7.11
CA ASP A 176 1.07 -31.78 7.10
C ASP A 176 1.57 -33.15 6.57
N ASP A 177 0.83 -33.76 5.63
CA ASP A 177 1.14 -35.05 4.99
C ASP A 177 1.49 -34.90 3.49
N PRO A 178 2.68 -34.37 3.16
CA PRO A 178 3.07 -34.19 1.77
C PRO A 178 3.33 -35.51 1.03
N ASP A 179 3.65 -36.61 1.73
CA ASP A 179 3.81 -37.94 1.09
C ASP A 179 2.46 -38.51 0.64
N GLY A 180 1.42 -38.40 1.48
CA GLY A 180 0.07 -38.76 1.10
C GLY A 180 -0.44 -37.95 -0.07
N ALA A 181 -0.18 -36.64 -0.07
CA ALA A 181 -0.49 -35.75 -1.20
C ALA A 181 0.23 -36.19 -2.49
N ARG A 182 1.51 -36.57 -2.38
CA ARG A 182 2.32 -37.05 -3.50
C ARG A 182 1.77 -38.34 -4.11
N ILE A 183 1.43 -39.33 -3.29
CA ILE A 183 0.87 -40.61 -3.76
C ILE A 183 -0.41 -40.38 -4.57
N LEU A 184 -1.29 -39.49 -4.10
CA LEU A 184 -2.52 -39.15 -4.81
C LEU A 184 -2.24 -38.45 -6.15
N LEU A 185 -1.28 -37.52 -6.18
CA LEU A 185 -0.87 -36.84 -7.41
C LEU A 185 -0.29 -37.83 -8.43
N ASP A 186 0.60 -38.72 -8.02
CA ASP A 186 1.22 -39.71 -8.90
C ASP A 186 0.18 -40.61 -9.59
N GLY A 187 -0.94 -40.90 -8.93
CA GLY A 187 -2.04 -41.68 -9.50
C GLY A 187 -2.76 -41.01 -10.67
N VAL A 188 -2.66 -39.69 -10.83
CA VAL A 188 -3.37 -38.91 -11.87
C VAL A 188 -2.46 -38.05 -12.75
N ASP A 189 -1.19 -37.84 -12.39
CA ASP A 189 -0.29 -36.87 -13.02
C ASP A 189 -0.16 -37.03 -14.55
N ALA A 190 -0.11 -38.28 -15.02
CA ALA A 190 -0.01 -38.61 -16.44
C ALA A 190 -1.27 -38.22 -17.25
N THR A 191 -2.44 -38.11 -16.59
CA THR A 191 -3.72 -37.77 -17.23
C THR A 191 -4.05 -36.29 -17.15
N LEU A 192 -3.33 -35.51 -16.33
CA LEU A 192 -3.51 -34.06 -16.23
C LEU A 192 -3.12 -33.37 -17.53
N SER A 193 -3.79 -32.24 -17.80
CA SER A 193 -3.28 -31.30 -18.80
C SER A 193 -1.91 -30.77 -18.41
N SER A 194 -1.20 -30.16 -19.35
CA SER A 194 0.10 -29.56 -19.08
C SER A 194 0.01 -28.42 -18.05
N GLU A 195 -1.03 -27.60 -18.07
CA GLU A 195 -1.20 -26.52 -17.07
C GLU A 195 -1.53 -27.09 -15.69
N ALA A 196 -2.47 -28.05 -15.60
CA ALA A 196 -2.86 -28.67 -14.34
C ALA A 196 -1.69 -29.45 -13.71
N ARG A 197 -0.90 -30.14 -14.53
CA ARG A 197 0.31 -30.84 -14.07
C ARG A 197 1.29 -29.89 -13.39
N ALA A 198 1.59 -28.75 -14.02
CA ALA A 198 2.49 -27.74 -13.45
C ALA A 198 1.96 -27.21 -12.10
N GLU A 199 0.66 -26.88 -12.03
CA GLU A 199 0.02 -26.43 -10.79
C GLU A 199 0.15 -27.44 -9.65
N TRP A 200 -0.25 -28.69 -9.90
CA TRP A 200 -0.37 -29.67 -8.84
C TRP A 200 0.98 -30.21 -8.37
N ARG A 201 1.96 -30.32 -9.27
CA ARG A 201 3.36 -30.56 -8.89
C ARG A 201 3.91 -29.43 -8.02
N TYR A 202 3.67 -28.17 -8.37
CA TYR A 202 4.04 -27.03 -7.51
C TYR A 202 3.38 -27.13 -6.13
N ARG A 203 2.06 -27.38 -6.05
CA ARG A 203 1.34 -27.42 -4.76
C ARG A 203 1.90 -28.47 -3.81
N VAL A 204 2.16 -29.67 -4.31
CA VAL A 204 2.72 -30.77 -3.50
C VAL A 204 4.22 -30.54 -3.22
N ALA A 205 4.98 -29.93 -4.15
CA ALA A 205 6.36 -29.55 -3.85
C ALA A 205 6.44 -28.48 -2.76
N TRP A 206 5.52 -27.51 -2.80
CA TRP A 206 5.43 -26.47 -1.79
C TRP A 206 5.06 -27.03 -0.42
N SER A 207 4.21 -28.06 -0.35
CA SER A 207 3.92 -28.73 0.93
C SER A 207 5.15 -29.45 1.49
N TYR A 208 5.97 -30.11 0.66
CA TYR A 208 7.27 -30.60 1.14
C TYR A 208 8.18 -29.49 1.66
N TYR A 209 8.21 -28.33 1.00
CA TYR A 209 9.09 -27.22 1.37
C TYR A 209 8.74 -26.62 2.74
N ILE A 210 7.45 -26.39 3.01
CA ILE A 210 7.01 -25.85 4.32
C ILE A 210 7.21 -26.86 5.46
N GLU A 211 7.15 -28.17 5.15
CA GLU A 211 7.50 -29.25 6.07
C GLU A 211 9.02 -29.48 6.20
N ASN A 212 9.85 -28.58 5.65
CA ASN A 212 11.31 -28.65 5.69
C ASN A 212 11.91 -29.93 5.09
N ARG A 213 11.20 -30.53 4.12
CA ARG A 213 11.64 -31.69 3.34
C ARG A 213 12.22 -31.24 2.01
N ASP A 214 13.29 -30.45 2.09
CA ASP A 214 13.83 -29.67 0.97
C ASP A 214 14.27 -30.56 -0.21
N ALA A 215 14.80 -31.76 0.04
CA ALA A 215 15.19 -32.69 -1.03
C ALA A 215 13.99 -33.17 -1.84
N GLN A 216 12.89 -33.53 -1.18
CA GLN A 216 11.63 -33.93 -1.82
C GLN A 216 10.95 -32.75 -2.51
N ALA A 217 10.98 -31.58 -1.87
CA ALA A 217 10.45 -30.34 -2.44
C ALA A 217 11.15 -30.01 -3.76
N TRP A 218 12.49 -29.99 -3.76
CA TRP A 218 13.29 -29.77 -4.97
C TRP A 218 13.00 -30.83 -6.02
N ALA A 219 13.05 -32.12 -5.66
CA ALA A 219 12.87 -33.23 -6.60
C ALA A 219 11.52 -33.20 -7.32
N LEU A 220 10.45 -32.71 -6.67
CA LEU A 220 9.16 -32.55 -7.33
C LEU A 220 9.05 -31.20 -8.06
N ALA A 221 9.49 -30.11 -7.44
CA ALA A 221 9.42 -28.78 -8.03
C ALA A 221 10.20 -28.68 -9.35
N ASP A 222 11.36 -29.35 -9.46
CA ASP A 222 12.19 -29.33 -10.66
C ASP A 222 11.47 -29.96 -11.88
N THR A 223 10.53 -30.87 -11.62
CA THR A 223 9.75 -31.56 -12.66
C THR A 223 8.56 -30.77 -13.19
N VAL A 224 8.24 -29.59 -12.66
CA VAL A 224 7.05 -28.79 -13.07
C VAL A 224 7.03 -28.45 -14.56
N ARG A 225 8.20 -28.44 -15.21
CA ARG A 225 8.38 -28.23 -16.65
C ARG A 225 8.21 -29.49 -17.50
N ASP A 226 8.26 -30.67 -16.89
CA ASP A 226 8.25 -31.95 -17.60
C ASP A 226 6.84 -32.29 -18.09
N GLY A 227 6.52 -31.79 -19.27
CA GLY A 227 5.17 -31.82 -19.83
C GLY A 227 4.21 -30.84 -19.15
N GLY A 228 4.71 -29.94 -18.30
CA GLY A 228 3.94 -28.86 -17.69
C GLY A 228 4.03 -27.56 -18.50
N SER A 229 3.01 -26.70 -18.39
CA SER A 229 2.99 -25.39 -19.07
C SER A 229 2.22 -24.33 -18.27
N GLY A 230 2.20 -23.09 -18.77
CA GLY A 230 1.45 -21.99 -18.15
C GLY A 230 2.16 -21.32 -16.96
N ALA A 231 1.42 -20.45 -16.27
CA ALA A 231 1.96 -19.56 -15.24
C ALA A 231 2.49 -20.28 -13.98
N TRP A 232 2.08 -21.53 -13.75
CA TRP A 232 2.52 -22.31 -12.59
C TRP A 232 3.95 -22.85 -12.71
N VAL A 233 4.51 -22.95 -13.93
CA VAL A 233 5.89 -23.43 -14.14
C VAL A 233 6.88 -22.54 -13.41
N ALA A 234 6.74 -21.21 -13.53
CA ALA A 234 7.64 -20.26 -12.87
C ALA A 234 7.54 -20.27 -11.34
N GLU A 235 6.35 -20.54 -10.78
CA GLU A 235 6.15 -20.73 -9.34
C GLU A 235 6.79 -22.05 -8.86
N GLY A 236 6.70 -23.09 -9.68
CA GLY A 236 7.42 -24.35 -9.50
C GLY A 236 8.94 -24.19 -9.47
N ASP A 237 9.50 -23.51 -10.47
CA ASP A 237 10.94 -23.18 -10.50
C ASP A 237 11.37 -22.32 -9.31
N TRP A 238 10.52 -21.39 -8.88
CA TRP A 238 10.75 -20.61 -7.67
C TRP A 238 10.86 -21.49 -6.42
N ALA A 239 9.95 -22.45 -6.26
CA ALA A 239 10.00 -23.42 -5.16
C ALA A 239 11.25 -24.33 -5.24
N ALA A 240 11.63 -24.76 -6.45
CA ALA A 240 12.85 -25.53 -6.66
C ALA A 240 14.10 -24.74 -6.24
N GLY A 241 14.16 -23.45 -6.60
CA GLY A 241 15.26 -22.55 -6.22
C GLY A 241 15.38 -22.36 -4.71
N LEU A 242 14.25 -22.12 -4.03
CA LEU A 242 14.22 -21.99 -2.56
C LEU A 242 14.65 -23.29 -1.85
N ALA A 243 14.20 -24.45 -2.34
CA ALA A 243 14.59 -25.74 -1.79
C ALA A 243 16.09 -26.03 -2.01
N ALA A 244 16.60 -25.80 -3.21
CA ALA A 244 18.03 -25.94 -3.52
C ALA A 244 18.90 -24.98 -2.69
N TRP A 245 18.45 -23.73 -2.49
CA TRP A 245 19.10 -22.76 -1.62
C TRP A 245 19.23 -23.28 -0.18
N ARG A 246 18.15 -23.84 0.37
CA ARG A 246 18.17 -24.43 1.72
C ARG A 246 19.08 -25.65 1.83
N LEU A 247 19.18 -26.45 0.77
CA LEU A 247 20.12 -27.57 0.67
C LEU A 247 21.59 -27.12 0.53
N GLY A 248 21.83 -25.84 0.27
CA GLY A 248 23.16 -25.29 0.01
C GLY A 248 23.69 -25.59 -1.40
N ASP A 249 22.83 -26.09 -2.29
CA ASP A 249 23.15 -26.36 -3.69
C ASP A 249 22.96 -25.06 -4.50
N CYS A 250 23.99 -24.22 -4.47
CA CYS A 250 23.92 -22.90 -5.06
C CYS A 250 23.77 -22.94 -6.59
N ASP A 251 24.33 -23.95 -7.26
CA ASP A 251 24.29 -24.09 -8.72
C ASP A 251 22.85 -24.36 -9.16
N ARG A 252 22.20 -25.37 -8.56
CA ARG A 252 20.80 -25.67 -8.84
C ARG A 252 19.86 -24.55 -8.43
N ALA A 253 20.17 -23.86 -7.33
CA ALA A 253 19.39 -22.70 -6.90
C ALA A 253 19.44 -21.58 -7.95
N ALA A 254 20.64 -21.23 -8.43
CA ALA A 254 20.82 -20.21 -9.46
C ALA A 254 20.05 -20.56 -10.74
N GLU A 255 20.21 -21.78 -11.25
CA GLU A 255 19.50 -22.23 -12.46
C GLU A 255 17.98 -22.17 -12.29
N ALA A 256 17.44 -22.68 -11.17
CA ALA A 256 16.01 -22.67 -10.92
C ALA A 256 15.46 -21.23 -10.81
N PHE A 257 16.14 -20.34 -10.11
CA PHE A 257 15.74 -18.94 -10.03
C PHE A 257 15.82 -18.23 -11.39
N GLN A 258 16.85 -18.47 -12.21
CA GLN A 258 16.93 -17.91 -13.56
C GLN A 258 15.77 -18.37 -14.45
N ARG A 259 15.39 -19.66 -14.36
CA ARG A 259 14.25 -20.21 -15.10
C ARG A 259 12.93 -19.60 -14.62
N SER A 260 12.77 -19.44 -13.31
CA SER A 260 11.63 -18.74 -12.71
C SER A 260 11.52 -17.30 -13.22
N ALA A 261 12.65 -16.57 -13.28
CA ALA A 261 12.69 -15.20 -13.80
C ALA A 261 12.28 -15.14 -15.27
N ALA A 262 12.76 -16.07 -16.10
CA ALA A 262 12.41 -16.16 -17.52
C ALA A 262 10.93 -16.51 -17.76
N GLY A 263 10.32 -17.30 -16.87
CA GLY A 263 8.90 -17.71 -16.95
C GLY A 263 7.92 -16.81 -16.18
N ALA A 264 8.42 -15.79 -15.47
CA ALA A 264 7.59 -14.99 -14.57
C ALA A 264 6.52 -14.19 -15.33
N VAL A 265 5.26 -14.32 -14.89
CA VAL A 265 4.11 -13.61 -15.49
C VAL A 265 3.77 -12.29 -14.78
N ASN A 266 4.49 -11.95 -13.72
CA ASN A 266 4.32 -10.70 -12.98
C ASN A 266 5.67 -10.11 -12.54
N PRO A 267 5.78 -8.77 -12.43
CA PRO A 267 7.03 -8.10 -12.04
C PRO A 267 7.59 -8.54 -10.68
N GLU A 268 6.75 -8.82 -9.68
CA GLU A 268 7.21 -9.17 -8.33
C GLU A 268 7.94 -10.53 -8.32
N LEU A 269 7.41 -11.54 -9.04
CA LEU A 269 8.12 -12.81 -9.21
C LEU A 269 9.40 -12.65 -10.02
N GLY A 270 9.35 -11.92 -11.14
CA GLY A 270 10.53 -11.71 -11.99
C GLY A 270 11.67 -11.03 -11.22
N ALA A 271 11.37 -9.98 -10.46
CA ALA A 271 12.35 -9.29 -9.63
C ALA A 271 12.91 -10.18 -8.51
N ALA A 272 12.04 -10.92 -7.81
CA ALA A 272 12.46 -11.87 -6.78
C ALA A 272 13.38 -12.94 -7.33
N ALA A 273 12.98 -13.58 -8.43
CA ALA A 273 13.75 -14.64 -9.07
C ALA A 273 15.13 -14.15 -9.54
N HIS A 274 15.20 -12.98 -10.18
CA HIS A 274 16.48 -12.37 -10.53
C HIS A 274 17.36 -12.06 -9.31
N TYR A 275 16.80 -11.48 -8.25
CA TYR A 275 17.56 -11.14 -7.05
C TYR A 275 18.11 -12.40 -6.35
N TRP A 276 17.29 -13.44 -6.20
CA TRP A 276 17.70 -14.70 -5.60
C TRP A 276 18.68 -15.49 -6.49
N ALA A 277 18.55 -15.42 -7.81
CA ALA A 277 19.55 -15.95 -8.74
C ALA A 277 20.91 -15.26 -8.53
N SER A 278 20.94 -13.92 -8.37
CA SER A 278 22.16 -13.18 -8.04
C SER A 278 22.79 -13.69 -6.73
N ARG A 279 22.00 -13.84 -5.66
CA ARG A 279 22.48 -14.37 -4.38
C ARG A 279 23.07 -15.78 -4.51
N ALA A 280 22.40 -16.67 -5.26
CA ALA A 280 22.90 -18.01 -5.53
C ALA A 280 24.22 -18.01 -6.30
N LEU A 281 24.34 -17.18 -7.33
CA LEU A 281 25.56 -17.04 -8.13
C LEU A 281 26.73 -16.45 -7.33
N ILE A 282 26.48 -15.49 -6.43
CA ILE A 282 27.50 -14.99 -5.50
C ILE A 282 28.00 -16.11 -4.60
N ARG A 283 27.09 -16.92 -4.04
CA ARG A 283 27.44 -18.10 -3.22
C ARG A 283 28.27 -19.12 -4.00
N CYS A 284 28.01 -19.28 -5.30
CA CYS A 284 28.79 -20.12 -6.21
C CYS A 284 30.07 -19.46 -6.77
N ARG A 285 30.38 -18.21 -6.42
CA ARG A 285 31.54 -17.46 -6.90
C ARG A 285 31.50 -17.13 -8.41
N PHE A 286 30.32 -16.82 -8.94
CA PHE A 286 30.09 -16.32 -10.30
C PHE A 286 29.61 -14.85 -10.31
N PRO A 287 30.46 -13.88 -9.91
CA PRO A 287 30.03 -12.50 -9.68
C PRO A 287 29.56 -11.76 -10.95
N GLU A 288 30.13 -12.07 -12.13
CA GLU A 288 29.71 -11.43 -13.39
C GLU A 288 28.27 -11.78 -13.76
N GLN A 289 27.90 -13.06 -13.63
CA GLN A 289 26.53 -13.51 -13.85
C GLN A 289 25.59 -13.00 -12.77
N ALA A 290 26.07 -12.90 -11.51
CA ALA A 290 25.28 -12.34 -10.42
C ALA A 290 24.90 -10.88 -10.69
N ASP A 291 25.85 -10.08 -11.17
CA ASP A 291 25.64 -8.68 -11.55
C ASP A 291 24.61 -8.52 -12.69
N GLU A 292 24.62 -9.42 -13.68
CA GLU A 292 23.56 -9.47 -14.71
C GLU A 292 22.17 -9.72 -14.09
N GLN A 293 22.06 -10.71 -13.21
CA GLN A 293 20.79 -11.02 -12.54
C GLN A 293 20.34 -9.87 -11.64
N LEU A 294 21.26 -9.22 -10.95
CA LEU A 294 20.96 -8.07 -10.09
C LEU A 294 20.41 -6.89 -10.90
N ARG A 295 21.02 -6.56 -12.05
CA ARG A 295 20.44 -5.59 -13.00
C ARG A 295 19.08 -6.03 -13.53
N GLY A 296 18.90 -7.34 -13.73
CA GLY A 296 17.62 -7.95 -14.10
C GLY A 296 16.49 -7.59 -13.13
N ALA A 297 16.76 -7.66 -11.82
CA ALA A 297 15.84 -7.25 -10.76
C ALA A 297 15.65 -5.73 -10.69
N ALA A 298 16.72 -4.95 -10.85
CA ALA A 298 16.68 -3.48 -10.78
C ALA A 298 15.77 -2.83 -11.85
N ARG A 299 15.45 -3.54 -12.95
CA ARG A 299 14.45 -3.10 -13.93
C ARG A 299 13.04 -2.89 -13.34
N PHE A 300 12.77 -3.40 -12.14
CA PHE A 300 11.48 -3.32 -11.46
C PHE A 300 11.54 -2.46 -10.18
N PRO A 301 11.80 -1.15 -10.28
CA PRO A 301 12.14 -0.27 -9.15
C PRO A 301 10.95 0.05 -8.20
N GLU A 302 9.76 -0.51 -8.46
CA GLU A 302 8.61 -0.46 -7.57
C GLU A 302 8.37 -1.77 -6.81
N THR A 303 9.15 -2.82 -7.08
CA THR A 303 9.07 -4.12 -6.37
C THR A 303 10.02 -4.14 -5.18
N LEU A 304 9.76 -5.01 -4.19
CA LEU A 304 10.65 -5.19 -3.04
C LEU A 304 12.08 -5.52 -3.50
N TYR A 305 12.22 -6.55 -4.33
CA TYR A 305 13.53 -7.04 -4.78
C TYR A 305 14.21 -6.13 -5.80
N GLY A 306 13.45 -5.38 -6.60
CA GLY A 306 14.04 -4.36 -7.48
C GLY A 306 14.63 -3.19 -6.69
N MET A 307 13.97 -2.77 -5.60
CA MET A 307 14.54 -1.76 -4.70
C MET A 307 15.77 -2.28 -3.95
N LEU A 308 15.77 -3.55 -3.50
CA LEU A 308 16.97 -4.17 -2.92
C LEU A 308 18.12 -4.27 -3.93
N ALA A 309 17.82 -4.59 -5.19
CA ALA A 309 18.81 -4.65 -6.25
C ALA A 309 19.48 -3.29 -6.50
N HIS A 310 18.70 -2.20 -6.48
CA HIS A 310 19.24 -0.84 -6.58
C HIS A 310 20.20 -0.51 -5.43
N GLU A 311 19.84 -0.90 -4.20
CA GLU A 311 20.68 -0.73 -3.01
C GLU A 311 22.00 -1.50 -3.16
N GLN A 312 21.96 -2.79 -3.53
CA GLN A 312 23.17 -3.60 -3.73
C GLN A 312 24.05 -3.12 -4.89
N LEU A 313 23.46 -2.55 -5.95
CA LEU A 313 24.20 -1.96 -7.07
C LEU A 313 24.81 -0.60 -6.73
N GLY A 314 24.50 -0.01 -5.56
CA GLY A 314 24.90 1.36 -5.22
C GLY A 314 24.31 2.40 -6.17
N SER A 315 23.12 2.13 -6.72
CA SER A 315 22.45 2.98 -7.71
C SER A 315 21.22 3.65 -7.12
N GLU A 316 20.97 4.91 -7.52
CA GLU A 316 19.78 5.62 -7.07
C GLU A 316 18.51 5.01 -7.66
N LEU A 317 17.43 4.99 -6.87
CA LEU A 317 16.10 4.72 -7.39
C LEU A 317 15.66 5.84 -8.34
N PRO A 318 14.87 5.54 -9.40
CA PRO A 318 14.36 6.56 -10.30
C PRO A 318 13.64 7.69 -9.56
N GLN A 319 13.66 8.93 -10.07
CA GLN A 319 12.95 10.05 -9.44
C GLN A 319 11.47 10.16 -9.83
N THR A 320 10.88 9.13 -10.45
CA THR A 320 9.48 9.10 -10.91
C THR A 320 8.41 9.25 -9.81
N HIS A 321 8.82 9.27 -8.54
CA HIS A 321 7.95 9.46 -7.38
C HIS A 321 8.25 10.76 -6.61
N ALA A 322 9.19 11.59 -7.09
CA ALA A 322 9.56 12.86 -6.48
C ALA A 322 8.48 13.94 -6.71
N GLU A 323 8.55 15.03 -5.93
CA GLU A 323 7.74 16.25 -6.09
C GLU A 323 6.20 16.06 -6.17
N PRO A 324 5.57 15.28 -5.27
CA PRO A 324 4.12 15.10 -5.32
C PRO A 324 3.33 16.27 -4.71
N ASP A 325 3.99 17.30 -4.19
CA ASP A 325 3.37 18.36 -3.39
C ASP A 325 2.80 19.49 -4.27
N LEU A 326 1.68 20.06 -3.84
CA LEU A 326 1.03 21.18 -4.53
C LEU A 326 1.92 22.43 -4.53
N THR A 327 2.02 23.07 -5.69
CA THR A 327 2.77 24.31 -5.89
C THR A 327 1.87 25.53 -6.04
N GLU A 328 2.43 26.72 -5.87
CA GLU A 328 1.75 27.99 -6.17
C GLU A 328 1.36 28.13 -7.65
N ALA A 329 2.06 27.44 -8.56
CA ALA A 329 1.67 27.40 -9.97
C ALA A 329 0.38 26.60 -10.16
N ASP A 330 0.30 25.43 -9.51
CA ASP A 330 -0.91 24.59 -9.53
C ASP A 330 -2.11 25.35 -8.96
N TRP A 331 -1.95 26.02 -7.81
CA TRP A 331 -3.06 26.77 -7.24
C TRP A 331 -3.51 27.92 -8.14
N ARG A 332 -2.57 28.65 -8.76
CA ARG A 332 -2.92 29.73 -9.71
C ARG A 332 -3.73 29.24 -10.91
N GLU A 333 -3.51 28.02 -11.35
CA GLU A 333 -4.25 27.36 -12.43
C GLU A 333 -5.66 26.92 -11.99
N LEU A 334 -5.81 26.52 -10.72
CA LEU A 334 -7.06 25.99 -10.19
C LEU A 334 -7.97 27.05 -9.56
N GLN A 335 -7.44 28.14 -9.01
CA GLN A 335 -8.21 29.12 -8.21
C GLN A 335 -9.36 29.79 -8.96
N GLY A 336 -9.28 29.88 -10.30
CA GLY A 336 -10.36 30.40 -11.15
C GLY A 336 -11.57 29.47 -11.25
N LYS A 337 -11.43 28.21 -10.84
CA LYS A 337 -12.46 27.17 -10.93
C LYS A 337 -13.27 27.15 -9.65
N GLU A 338 -14.58 27.38 -9.78
CA GLU A 338 -15.50 27.44 -8.64
C GLU A 338 -15.50 26.15 -7.82
N ALA A 339 -15.62 24.99 -8.48
CA ALA A 339 -15.55 23.68 -7.83
C ALA A 339 -14.20 23.41 -7.13
N ALA A 340 -13.08 23.97 -7.61
CA ALA A 340 -11.78 23.79 -6.94
C ALA A 340 -11.71 24.59 -5.64
N ARG A 341 -12.22 25.82 -5.65
CA ARG A 341 -12.37 26.64 -4.42
C ARG A 341 -13.34 25.97 -3.46
N GLN A 342 -14.46 25.45 -3.95
CA GLN A 342 -15.43 24.72 -3.14
C GLN A 342 -14.80 23.50 -2.46
N ALA A 343 -14.04 22.68 -3.20
CA ALA A 343 -13.32 21.54 -2.65
C ALA A 343 -12.37 21.93 -1.50
N VAL A 344 -11.60 23.02 -1.66
CA VAL A 344 -10.71 23.53 -0.60
C VAL A 344 -11.52 23.97 0.62
N MET A 345 -12.58 24.75 0.42
CA MET A 345 -13.44 25.24 1.51
C MET A 345 -14.17 24.12 2.25
N LEU A 346 -14.65 23.10 1.53
CA LEU A 346 -15.25 21.89 2.11
C LEU A 346 -14.22 21.10 2.93
N ALA A 347 -13.00 20.96 2.42
CA ALA A 347 -11.91 20.32 3.15
C ALA A 347 -11.52 21.09 4.43
N GLU A 348 -11.54 22.42 4.42
CA GLU A 348 -11.29 23.27 5.61
C GLU A 348 -12.28 23.02 6.76
N ILE A 349 -13.52 22.62 6.46
CA ILE A 349 -14.55 22.26 7.45
C ILE A 349 -14.71 20.74 7.64
N GLY A 350 -13.81 19.94 7.05
CA GLY A 350 -13.79 18.48 7.21
C GLY A 350 -14.77 17.69 6.32
N ARG A 351 -15.45 18.34 5.37
CA ARG A 351 -16.36 17.72 4.39
C ARG A 351 -15.59 17.11 3.22
N ARG A 352 -14.81 16.06 3.53
CA ARG A 352 -13.82 15.47 2.61
C ARG A 352 -14.45 14.65 1.49
N GLU A 353 -15.55 13.95 1.75
CA GLU A 353 -16.23 13.17 0.71
C GLU A 353 -16.82 14.09 -0.37
N GLU A 354 -17.35 15.24 0.02
CA GLU A 354 -17.83 16.27 -0.89
C GLU A 354 -16.68 16.97 -1.62
N ALA A 355 -15.60 17.32 -0.90
CA ALA A 355 -14.40 17.85 -1.54
C ALA A 355 -13.80 16.87 -2.57
N GLU A 356 -13.81 15.57 -2.29
CA GLU A 356 -13.42 14.51 -3.23
C GLU A 356 -14.31 14.52 -4.48
N ALA A 357 -15.63 14.59 -4.29
CA ALA A 357 -16.58 14.63 -5.39
C ALA A 357 -16.31 15.83 -6.32
N ASP A 358 -15.98 16.99 -5.74
CA ASP A 358 -15.67 18.20 -6.50
C ASP A 358 -14.42 18.06 -7.37
N ILE A 359 -13.35 17.50 -6.81
CA ILE A 359 -12.12 17.22 -7.57
C ILE A 359 -12.41 16.22 -8.70
N LEU A 360 -13.11 15.12 -8.40
CA LEU A 360 -13.41 14.10 -9.40
C LEU A 360 -14.35 14.58 -10.49
N TRP A 361 -15.26 15.51 -10.15
CA TRP A 361 -16.08 16.20 -11.13
C TRP A 361 -15.21 17.03 -12.08
N LEU A 362 -14.27 17.83 -11.56
CA LEU A 362 -13.32 18.59 -12.39
C LEU A 362 -12.45 17.69 -13.28
N VAL A 363 -12.02 16.53 -12.80
CA VAL A 363 -11.30 15.55 -13.63
C VAL A 363 -12.13 15.12 -14.85
N ARG A 364 -13.45 15.03 -14.70
CA ARG A 364 -14.39 14.62 -15.77
C ARG A 364 -14.86 15.78 -16.65
N THR A 365 -14.94 17.00 -16.14
CA THR A 365 -15.59 18.13 -16.83
C THR A 365 -14.65 19.31 -17.15
N GLY A 366 -13.55 19.48 -16.41
CA GLY A 366 -12.56 20.59 -16.53
C GLY A 366 -11.56 20.47 -17.69
N SER A 367 -10.42 21.15 -17.69
CA SER A 367 -9.40 20.89 -18.73
C SER A 367 -8.65 19.57 -18.41
N PRO A 368 -8.31 18.72 -19.41
CA PRO A 368 -7.40 17.59 -19.19
C PRO A 368 -6.05 18.02 -18.61
N ASP A 369 -5.52 19.17 -19.05
CA ASP A 369 -4.23 19.73 -18.60
C ASP A 369 -4.20 19.98 -17.09
N ASP A 370 -5.38 20.21 -16.48
CA ASP A 370 -5.51 20.45 -15.03
C ASP A 370 -5.25 19.18 -14.20
N PHE A 371 -5.17 17.99 -14.82
CA PHE A 371 -5.15 16.71 -14.11
C PHE A 371 -3.99 16.58 -13.12
N GLY A 372 -2.79 17.05 -13.51
CA GLY A 372 -1.63 17.06 -12.62
C GLY A 372 -1.81 17.99 -11.41
N ALA A 373 -2.33 19.20 -11.64
CA ALA A 373 -2.60 20.15 -10.58
C ALA A 373 -3.71 19.65 -9.63
N LEU A 374 -4.79 19.08 -10.18
CA LEU A 374 -5.88 18.46 -9.40
C LEU A 374 -5.40 17.28 -8.57
N ALA A 375 -4.49 16.46 -9.11
CA ALA A 375 -3.89 15.33 -8.39
C ALA A 375 -3.10 15.81 -7.16
N ARG A 376 -2.28 16.86 -7.34
CA ARG A 376 -1.53 17.49 -6.24
C ARG A 376 -2.44 18.19 -5.25
N LEU A 377 -3.54 18.80 -5.70
CA LEU A 377 -4.56 19.39 -4.83
C LEU A 377 -5.26 18.34 -3.97
N ALA A 378 -5.72 17.24 -4.59
CA ALA A 378 -6.31 16.11 -3.87
C ALA A 378 -5.36 15.57 -2.81
N ARG A 379 -4.07 15.43 -3.16
CA ARG A 379 -3.04 15.05 -2.20
C ARG A 379 -2.90 16.06 -1.07
N ALA A 380 -2.70 17.34 -1.36
CA ALA A 380 -2.52 18.40 -0.36
C ALA A 380 -3.67 18.50 0.65
N LEU A 381 -4.90 18.24 0.19
CA LEU A 381 -6.11 18.20 1.03
C LEU A 381 -6.32 16.85 1.75
N GLY A 382 -5.45 15.85 1.51
CA GLY A 382 -5.53 14.51 2.07
C GLY A 382 -6.65 13.64 1.50
N LEU A 383 -7.24 14.01 0.36
CA LEU A 383 -8.43 13.39 -0.21
C LEU A 383 -8.11 12.01 -0.83
N THR A 384 -8.07 10.97 0.01
CA THR A 384 -7.53 9.64 -0.36
C THR A 384 -8.42 8.92 -1.37
N GLY A 385 -9.73 9.13 -1.37
CA GLY A 385 -10.62 8.57 -2.38
C GLY A 385 -10.35 9.16 -3.77
N ALA A 386 -10.16 10.48 -3.85
CA ALA A 386 -9.78 11.15 -5.09
C ALA A 386 -8.38 10.72 -5.55
N GLN A 387 -7.38 10.69 -4.66
CA GLN A 387 -6.03 10.20 -4.98
C GLN A 387 -6.07 8.78 -5.57
N ASN A 388 -6.76 7.85 -4.91
CA ASN A 388 -6.90 6.47 -5.37
C ASN A 388 -7.60 6.37 -6.72
N PHE A 389 -8.69 7.11 -6.93
CA PHE A 389 -9.38 7.13 -8.21
C PHE A 389 -8.46 7.65 -9.33
N MET A 390 -7.79 8.78 -9.08
CA MET A 390 -6.89 9.41 -10.04
C MET A 390 -5.62 8.60 -10.27
N ALA A 391 -5.19 7.74 -9.35
CA ALA A 391 -4.06 6.83 -9.57
C ALA A 391 -4.29 5.83 -10.73
N TYR A 392 -5.56 5.50 -10.99
CA TYR A 392 -5.95 4.46 -11.95
C TYR A 392 -6.82 4.97 -13.10
N ASN A 393 -7.23 6.24 -13.08
CA ASN A 393 -8.09 6.86 -14.07
C ASN A 393 -7.57 8.25 -14.41
N ALA A 394 -7.19 8.47 -15.67
CA ALA A 394 -6.73 9.76 -16.16
C ALA A 394 -7.45 10.14 -17.48
N PRO A 395 -7.58 11.43 -17.80
CA PRO A 395 -8.01 11.87 -19.13
C PRO A 395 -7.12 11.29 -20.24
N ARG A 396 -7.67 11.13 -21.45
CA ARG A 396 -6.87 10.73 -22.62
C ARG A 396 -5.78 11.78 -22.88
N GLY A 397 -4.54 11.33 -23.03
CA GLY A 397 -3.36 12.19 -23.22
C GLY A 397 -2.61 12.50 -21.93
N GLU A 398 -3.24 12.30 -20.77
CA GLU A 398 -2.64 12.48 -19.46
C GLU A 398 -2.18 11.15 -18.84
N ALA A 399 -1.26 11.23 -17.89
CA ALA A 399 -0.76 10.10 -17.13
C ALA A 399 -0.85 10.37 -15.63
N SER A 400 -1.27 9.37 -14.86
CA SER A 400 -1.30 9.47 -13.40
C SER A 400 0.11 9.49 -12.83
N HIS A 401 0.37 10.47 -11.98
CA HIS A 401 1.60 10.52 -11.23
C HIS A 401 1.71 9.27 -10.32
N PRO A 402 2.84 8.52 -10.36
CA PRO A 402 2.98 7.28 -9.59
C PRO A 402 2.78 7.43 -8.07
N SER A 403 3.03 8.62 -7.52
CA SER A 403 2.81 8.90 -6.08
C SER A 403 1.35 8.71 -5.65
N LEU A 404 0.37 8.86 -6.55
CA LEU A 404 -1.05 8.69 -6.24
C LEU A 404 -1.40 7.23 -5.86
N ARG A 405 -0.58 6.26 -6.24
CA ARG A 405 -0.73 4.86 -5.82
C ARG A 405 -0.44 4.64 -4.33
N TYR A 406 0.16 5.64 -3.67
CA TYR A 406 0.50 5.65 -2.26
C TYR A 406 -0.11 6.92 -1.64
N PRO A 407 -1.44 6.91 -1.44
CA PRO A 407 -2.18 8.09 -1.02
C PRO A 407 -1.87 8.45 0.44
N VAL A 408 -2.15 9.70 0.80
CA VAL A 408 -1.93 10.22 2.16
C VAL A 408 -3.19 10.93 2.65
N THR A 409 -3.53 10.72 3.93
CA THR A 409 -4.69 11.38 4.57
C THR A 409 -4.28 12.62 5.39
N PHE A 410 -2.99 12.72 5.76
CA PHE A 410 -2.43 13.72 6.70
C PHE A 410 -3.09 13.80 8.07
N ARG A 411 -4.00 12.87 8.39
CA ARG A 411 -4.55 12.69 9.73
C ARG A 411 -3.44 12.23 10.67
N THR A 412 -3.35 12.91 11.81
CA THR A 412 -2.47 12.52 12.90
C THR A 412 -3.24 11.66 13.90
N PRO A 413 -2.61 10.64 14.49
CA PRO A 413 -3.21 9.86 15.57
C PRO A 413 -3.56 10.74 16.79
N ILE A 414 -4.59 10.34 17.53
CA ILE A 414 -4.80 10.87 18.88
C ILE A 414 -3.58 10.54 19.74
N GLY A 415 -3.03 11.57 20.40
CA GLY A 415 -1.81 11.45 21.21
C GLY A 415 -0.50 11.49 20.43
N GLY A 416 -0.53 11.83 19.13
CA GLY A 416 0.68 12.02 18.32
C GLY A 416 1.32 10.71 17.82
N TRP A 417 2.26 10.85 16.89
CA TRP A 417 2.96 9.72 16.27
C TRP A 417 3.97 9.09 17.23
N ARG A 418 3.95 7.76 17.34
CA ARG A 418 4.93 6.93 18.06
C ARG A 418 5.59 5.87 17.16
N VAL A 419 4.98 5.63 16.00
CA VAL A 419 5.52 4.83 14.89
C VAL A 419 5.67 5.75 13.69
N ASP A 420 6.63 5.44 12.81
CA ASP A 420 6.85 6.22 11.59
C ASP A 420 5.54 6.32 10.78
N PRO A 421 5.05 7.54 10.45
CA PRO A 421 3.86 7.72 9.63
C PRO A 421 3.90 6.95 8.31
N ALA A 422 5.08 6.81 7.69
CA ALA A 422 5.25 6.05 6.46
C ALA A 422 4.91 4.56 6.67
N LEU A 423 5.26 3.98 7.82
CA LEU A 423 4.92 2.59 8.15
C LEU A 423 3.42 2.44 8.44
N ALA A 424 2.81 3.41 9.13
CA ALA A 424 1.37 3.40 9.37
C ALA A 424 0.57 3.55 8.07
N PHE A 425 1.00 4.43 7.16
CA PHE A 425 0.40 4.58 5.82
C PHE A 425 0.63 3.35 4.93
N ALA A 426 1.77 2.67 5.05
CA ALA A 426 2.02 1.40 4.38
C ALA A 426 1.00 0.32 4.79
N HIS A 427 0.67 0.24 6.08
CA HIS A 427 -0.39 -0.64 6.59
C HIS A 427 -1.76 -0.17 6.13
N ALA A 428 -2.09 1.10 6.29
CA ALA A 428 -3.41 1.62 5.91
C ALA A 428 -3.72 1.39 4.42
N LEU A 429 -2.70 1.48 3.56
CA LEU A 429 -2.81 1.13 2.15
C LEU A 429 -3.20 -0.34 1.96
N GLN A 430 -2.52 -1.25 2.64
CA GLN A 430 -2.76 -2.69 2.50
C GLN A 430 -4.06 -3.15 3.16
N GLU A 431 -4.41 -2.57 4.31
CA GLU A 431 -5.54 -2.98 5.14
C GLU A 431 -6.88 -2.47 4.62
N SER A 432 -6.97 -1.19 4.26
CA SER A 432 -8.24 -0.56 3.87
C SER A 432 -8.22 0.09 2.50
N ASN A 433 -7.03 0.22 1.87
CA ASN A 433 -6.81 1.11 0.74
C ASN A 433 -7.25 2.56 1.08
N PHE A 434 -6.97 3.00 2.31
CA PHE A 434 -7.38 4.28 2.89
C PHE A 434 -8.89 4.53 2.94
N ARG A 435 -9.71 3.48 2.95
CA ARG A 435 -11.14 3.62 3.21
C ARG A 435 -11.37 3.78 4.71
N GLU A 436 -11.36 5.03 5.16
CA GLU A 436 -11.38 5.43 6.58
C GLU A 436 -12.52 4.79 7.42
N ARG A 437 -13.66 4.50 6.79
CA ARG A 437 -14.89 4.03 7.46
C ARG A 437 -15.23 2.56 7.17
N VAL A 438 -14.37 1.83 6.47
CA VAL A 438 -14.66 0.46 6.00
C VAL A 438 -14.71 -0.54 7.15
N VAL A 439 -15.62 -1.51 7.05
CA VAL A 439 -15.72 -2.65 7.98
C VAL A 439 -15.54 -3.93 7.17
N SER A 440 -14.58 -4.78 7.55
CA SER A 440 -14.36 -6.07 6.88
C SER A 440 -15.47 -7.08 7.24
N PRO A 441 -15.61 -8.17 6.47
CA PRO A 441 -16.51 -9.27 6.83
C PRO A 441 -16.22 -9.88 8.22
N ALA A 442 -14.96 -9.85 8.67
CA ALA A 442 -14.55 -10.31 10.00
C ALA A 442 -14.81 -9.28 11.12
N GLY A 443 -15.26 -8.07 10.77
CA GLY A 443 -15.57 -7.00 11.72
C GLY A 443 -14.38 -6.09 12.06
N ALA A 444 -13.29 -6.13 11.30
CA ALA A 444 -12.18 -5.18 11.42
C ALA A 444 -12.58 -3.80 10.89
N ILE A 445 -12.18 -2.72 11.56
CA ILE A 445 -12.73 -1.37 11.31
C ILE A 445 -11.64 -0.36 10.92
N GLY A 446 -11.94 0.45 9.91
CA GLY A 446 -11.23 1.69 9.57
C GLY A 446 -9.86 1.51 8.90
N LEU A 447 -9.04 2.56 8.93
CA LEU A 447 -7.80 2.69 8.15
C LEU A 447 -6.85 1.50 8.28
N MET A 448 -6.54 1.09 9.51
CA MET A 448 -5.60 0.01 9.84
C MET A 448 -6.32 -1.28 10.26
N GLN A 449 -7.63 -1.39 9.95
CA GLN A 449 -8.45 -2.58 10.19
C GLN A 449 -8.33 -3.12 11.62
N ILE A 450 -8.67 -2.28 12.60
CA ILE A 450 -8.58 -2.62 14.02
C ILE A 450 -9.77 -3.50 14.42
N MET A 451 -9.49 -4.62 15.07
CA MET A 451 -10.52 -5.49 15.62
C MET A 451 -11.15 -4.90 16.88
N PRO A 452 -12.47 -5.08 17.11
CA PRO A 452 -13.12 -4.60 18.33
C PRO A 452 -12.51 -5.16 19.63
N ILE A 453 -11.94 -6.37 19.59
CA ILE A 453 -11.22 -6.95 20.73
C ILE A 453 -9.94 -6.17 21.06
N THR A 454 -9.16 -5.81 20.04
CA THR A 454 -7.95 -4.98 20.15
C THR A 454 -8.26 -3.61 20.73
N ARG A 455 -9.39 -3.00 20.34
CA ARG A 455 -9.85 -1.74 20.96
C ARG A 455 -10.06 -1.91 22.47
N ARG A 456 -10.76 -2.96 22.90
CA ARG A 456 -11.02 -3.21 24.33
C ARG A 456 -9.73 -3.47 25.11
N GLU A 457 -8.80 -4.18 24.51
CA GLU A 457 -7.50 -4.51 25.11
C GLU A 457 -6.62 -3.26 25.31
N TYR A 458 -6.58 -2.37 24.32
CA TYR A 458 -5.61 -1.27 24.31
C TYR A 458 -6.13 0.10 24.72
N ALA A 459 -7.45 0.32 24.77
CA ALA A 459 -8.04 1.64 25.02
C ALA A 459 -7.46 2.34 26.27
N ALA A 460 -7.40 1.62 27.40
CA ALA A 460 -6.86 2.16 28.64
C ALA A 460 -5.37 2.54 28.53
N SER A 461 -4.58 1.76 27.77
CA SER A 461 -3.13 2.00 27.63
C SER A 461 -2.78 3.25 26.81
N ILE A 462 -3.73 3.80 26.06
CA ILE A 462 -3.57 5.03 25.27
C ILE A 462 -4.52 6.15 25.74
N ASN A 463 -5.04 6.05 26.98
CA ASN A 463 -5.93 7.04 27.59
C ASN A 463 -7.22 7.32 26.80
N MET A 464 -7.80 6.28 26.20
CA MET A 464 -9.06 6.37 25.46
C MET A 464 -10.13 5.48 26.09
N SER A 465 -11.39 5.80 25.82
CA SER A 465 -12.52 4.96 26.24
C SER A 465 -12.68 3.74 25.29
N ALA A 466 -13.29 2.66 25.78
CA ALA A 466 -13.51 1.45 24.99
C ALA A 466 -14.67 1.57 23.97
N ASP A 467 -15.45 2.65 24.03
CA ASP A 467 -16.59 2.96 23.15
C ASP A 467 -16.25 3.95 22.03
N VAL A 468 -15.01 4.44 21.95
CA VAL A 468 -14.56 5.36 20.89
C VAL A 468 -14.82 4.81 19.48
N ASP A 469 -15.15 5.71 18.55
CA ASP A 469 -15.44 5.36 17.17
C ASP A 469 -14.15 5.06 16.40
N LEU A 470 -13.97 3.79 16.00
CA LEU A 470 -12.83 3.35 15.19
C LEU A 470 -12.93 3.81 13.72
N LYS A 471 -14.06 4.39 13.29
CA LYS A 471 -14.20 5.01 11.97
C LYS A 471 -13.59 6.42 11.92
N ASP A 472 -13.25 7.01 13.07
CA ASP A 472 -12.42 8.21 13.11
C ASP A 472 -10.96 7.81 12.77
N PRO A 473 -10.36 8.36 11.71
CA PRO A 473 -8.99 8.07 11.30
C PRO A 473 -7.94 8.29 12.40
N ALA A 474 -8.06 9.36 13.19
CA ALA A 474 -7.09 9.71 14.23
C ALA A 474 -7.17 8.71 15.39
N VAL A 475 -8.38 8.26 15.74
CA VAL A 475 -8.59 7.19 16.72
C VAL A 475 -8.02 5.88 16.18
N ASN A 476 -8.35 5.53 14.92
CA ASN A 476 -7.92 4.29 14.30
C ASN A 476 -6.39 4.17 14.21
N LEU A 477 -5.71 5.24 13.79
CA LEU A 477 -4.25 5.32 13.73
C LEU A 477 -3.60 5.19 15.11
N ALA A 478 -4.23 5.72 16.17
CA ALA A 478 -3.72 5.58 17.53
C ALA A 478 -3.76 4.12 18.01
N PHE A 479 -4.85 3.40 17.73
CA PHE A 479 -4.95 1.96 18.01
C PHE A 479 -4.00 1.13 17.14
N GLY A 480 -3.89 1.44 15.85
CA GLY A 480 -2.98 0.72 14.95
C GLY A 480 -1.52 0.83 15.37
N GLN A 481 -1.08 2.01 15.78
CA GLN A 481 0.27 2.20 16.33
C GLN A 481 0.46 1.41 17.61
N ARG A 482 -0.52 1.47 18.53
CA ARG A 482 -0.44 0.71 19.78
C ARG A 482 -0.36 -0.81 19.54
N THR A 483 -1.06 -1.32 18.53
CA THR A 483 -0.95 -2.72 18.08
C THR A 483 0.45 -3.03 17.58
N LEU A 484 1.02 -2.20 16.70
CA LEU A 484 2.38 -2.38 16.19
C LEU A 484 3.43 -2.34 17.30
N GLU A 485 3.31 -1.42 18.26
CA GLU A 485 4.19 -1.34 19.45
C GLU A 485 4.10 -2.60 20.31
N SER A 486 2.89 -3.15 20.47
CA SER A 486 2.63 -4.41 21.19
C SER A 486 3.37 -5.57 20.53
N LEU A 487 3.17 -5.73 19.22
CA LEU A 487 3.79 -6.79 18.43
C LEU A 487 5.31 -6.62 18.37
N GLY A 488 5.81 -5.39 18.25
CA GLY A 488 7.24 -5.09 18.25
C GLY A 488 7.94 -5.26 19.59
N SER A 489 7.19 -5.42 20.68
CA SER A 489 7.74 -5.75 22.01
C SER A 489 7.52 -7.22 22.38
N ALA A 490 6.86 -8.00 21.53
CA ALA A 490 6.59 -9.41 21.80
C ALA A 490 7.84 -10.27 21.58
N ASN A 491 8.10 -11.20 22.51
CA ASN A 491 9.30 -12.05 22.45
C ASN A 491 9.42 -12.87 21.16
N TYR A 492 8.29 -13.34 20.61
CA TYR A 492 8.29 -14.16 19.39
C TYR A 492 8.57 -13.36 18.11
N THR A 493 8.43 -12.02 18.13
CA THR A 493 8.86 -11.19 17.00
C THR A 493 10.31 -10.76 17.15
N GLN A 494 10.84 -10.77 18.39
CA GLN A 494 12.20 -10.30 18.72
C GLN A 494 12.46 -8.85 18.27
N GLY A 495 11.40 -8.06 18.03
CA GLY A 495 11.51 -6.73 17.43
C GLY A 495 11.84 -6.71 15.94
N LYS A 496 11.94 -7.87 15.27
CA LYS A 496 12.24 -8.00 13.83
C LYS A 496 11.02 -7.59 13.01
N LEU A 497 11.16 -6.54 12.18
CA LEU A 497 10.08 -5.92 11.44
C LEU A 497 9.27 -6.91 10.57
N PRO A 498 9.87 -7.85 9.81
CA PRO A 498 9.10 -8.80 8.99
C PRO A 498 8.20 -9.71 9.83
N LYS A 499 8.67 -10.12 11.02
CA LYS A 499 7.90 -10.94 11.97
C LYS A 499 6.73 -10.16 12.57
N ILE A 500 6.92 -8.87 12.81
CA ILE A 500 5.86 -7.97 13.30
C ILE A 500 4.77 -7.82 12.23
N MET A 501 5.13 -7.61 10.96
CA MET A 501 4.16 -7.53 9.86
C MET A 501 3.40 -8.84 9.70
N ALA A 502 4.11 -9.98 9.80
CA ALA A 502 3.49 -11.30 9.77
C ALA A 502 2.49 -11.48 10.91
N ALA A 503 2.83 -11.03 12.12
CA ALA A 503 1.98 -11.15 13.30
C ALA A 503 0.76 -10.22 13.27
N TYR A 504 0.88 -9.06 12.60
CA TYR A 504 -0.26 -8.16 12.40
C TYR A 504 -1.32 -8.83 11.52
N ASN A 505 -0.90 -9.51 10.45
CA ASN A 505 -1.81 -10.15 9.50
C ASN A 505 -2.30 -11.54 9.95
N ALA A 506 -1.40 -12.44 10.35
CA ALA A 506 -1.73 -13.82 10.71
C ALA A 506 -2.11 -14.00 12.20
N GLY A 507 -1.83 -13.00 13.02
CA GLY A 507 -1.95 -13.07 14.48
C GLY A 507 -0.73 -13.70 15.17
N PRO A 508 -0.69 -13.67 16.52
CA PRO A 508 0.45 -14.16 17.30
C PRO A 508 0.70 -15.66 17.16
N SER A 509 -0.36 -16.49 17.18
CA SER A 509 -0.22 -17.94 17.30
C SER A 509 0.50 -18.59 16.10
N PRO A 510 0.22 -18.25 14.83
CA PRO A 510 0.99 -18.76 13.71
C PRO A 510 2.46 -18.31 13.75
N VAL A 511 2.74 -17.03 14.04
CA VAL A 511 4.12 -16.51 14.07
C VAL A 511 4.95 -17.16 15.17
N MET A 512 4.37 -17.39 16.35
CA MET A 512 5.03 -18.14 17.43
C MET A 512 5.43 -19.55 17.01
N ARG A 513 4.62 -20.20 16.18
CA ARG A 513 4.87 -21.55 15.66
C ARG A 513 5.99 -21.54 14.62
N TRP A 514 5.95 -20.54 13.73
CA TRP A 514 6.94 -20.34 12.68
C TRP A 514 8.35 -20.08 13.19
N GLU A 515 8.51 -19.59 14.43
CA GLU A 515 9.84 -19.51 15.08
C GLU A 515 10.55 -20.87 15.16
N SER A 516 9.80 -21.97 15.26
CA SER A 516 10.34 -23.33 15.27
C SER A 516 10.19 -24.08 13.95
N GLU A 517 9.22 -23.71 13.12
CA GLU A 517 8.90 -24.43 11.89
C GLU A 517 9.65 -23.90 10.66
N ILE A 518 9.96 -22.60 10.59
CA ILE A 518 10.62 -22.06 9.40
C ILE A 518 12.13 -22.24 9.50
N ARG A 519 12.72 -22.98 8.55
CA ARG A 519 14.19 -23.03 8.36
C ARG A 519 14.67 -21.88 7.48
N ASP A 520 14.74 -20.70 8.08
CA ASP A 520 15.19 -19.47 7.42
C ASP A 520 16.72 -19.29 7.39
N GLN A 521 17.49 -20.11 8.11
CA GLN A 521 18.95 -19.96 8.22
C GLN A 521 19.38 -18.59 8.77
N ASP A 522 18.54 -17.98 9.60
CA ASP A 522 18.69 -16.59 10.08
C ASP A 522 18.73 -15.53 8.95
N ASP A 523 18.29 -15.88 7.74
CA ASP A 523 18.15 -14.97 6.61
C ASP A 523 16.73 -14.36 6.59
N PRO A 524 16.59 -13.03 6.76
CA PRO A 524 15.29 -12.38 6.81
C PRO A 524 14.50 -12.50 5.50
N LEU A 525 15.17 -12.53 4.34
CA LEU A 525 14.50 -12.71 3.05
C LEU A 525 14.04 -14.16 2.90
N LEU A 526 14.84 -15.13 3.35
CA LEU A 526 14.41 -16.53 3.34
C LEU A 526 13.22 -16.73 4.26
N TYR A 527 13.22 -16.12 5.46
CA TYR A 527 12.06 -16.13 6.36
C TYR A 527 10.81 -15.62 5.64
N MET A 528 10.89 -14.44 5.04
CA MET A 528 9.77 -13.82 4.33
C MET A 528 9.22 -14.77 3.26
N GLU A 529 10.07 -15.32 2.40
CA GLU A 529 9.65 -16.22 1.31
C GLU A 529 9.18 -17.60 1.79
N SER A 530 9.53 -17.97 3.01
CA SER A 530 9.19 -19.24 3.63
C SER A 530 7.91 -19.25 4.45
N ILE A 531 7.29 -18.07 4.69
CA ILE A 531 6.03 -17.98 5.46
C ILE A 531 4.98 -18.90 4.83
N PRO A 532 4.46 -19.93 5.54
CA PRO A 532 3.57 -20.94 4.95
C PRO A 532 2.28 -20.36 4.38
N TYR A 533 1.71 -19.35 5.04
CA TYR A 533 0.48 -18.71 4.60
C TYR A 533 0.76 -17.80 3.41
N TRP A 534 0.21 -18.15 2.25
CA TRP A 534 0.37 -17.38 1.01
C TRP A 534 -0.01 -15.90 1.19
N GLU A 535 -1.14 -15.64 1.86
CA GLU A 535 -1.62 -14.28 2.10
C GLU A 535 -0.65 -13.48 2.97
N THR A 536 -0.19 -14.07 4.08
CA THR A 536 0.75 -13.43 5.00
C THR A 536 2.11 -13.21 4.35
N ARG A 537 2.62 -14.18 3.57
CA ARG A 537 3.85 -14.02 2.79
C ARG A 537 3.78 -12.79 1.87
N GLY A 538 2.70 -12.68 1.11
CA GLY A 538 2.45 -11.52 0.25
C GLY A 538 2.30 -10.24 1.06
N TYR A 539 1.58 -10.28 2.19
CA TYR A 539 1.36 -9.14 3.07
C TYR A 539 2.67 -8.53 3.57
N VAL A 540 3.59 -9.35 4.10
CA VAL A 540 4.88 -8.88 4.62
C VAL A 540 5.68 -8.17 3.53
N ALA A 541 5.81 -8.79 2.35
CA ALA A 541 6.51 -8.19 1.22
C ALA A 541 5.86 -6.88 0.76
N ILE A 542 4.53 -6.84 0.68
CA ILE A 542 3.78 -5.66 0.26
C ILE A 542 3.95 -4.50 1.26
N VAL A 543 3.82 -4.75 2.57
CA VAL A 543 3.95 -3.68 3.57
C VAL A 543 5.38 -3.14 3.62
N MET A 544 6.39 -4.01 3.54
CA MET A 544 7.80 -3.58 3.45
C MET A 544 8.06 -2.71 2.22
N ARG A 545 7.60 -3.14 1.04
CA ARG A 545 7.68 -2.35 -0.18
C ARG A 545 6.93 -1.02 -0.04
N ASN A 546 5.69 -1.04 0.44
CA ASN A 546 4.89 0.17 0.62
C ASN A 546 5.58 1.16 1.56
N TYR A 547 6.18 0.67 2.65
CA TYR A 547 6.93 1.50 3.59
C TYR A 547 8.07 2.23 2.89
N TRP A 548 8.87 1.52 2.08
CA TRP A 548 9.96 2.15 1.32
C TRP A 548 9.47 3.12 0.24
N MET A 549 8.30 2.87 -0.35
CA MET A 549 7.70 3.80 -1.30
C MET A 549 7.22 5.09 -0.62
N TYR A 550 6.66 5.01 0.60
CA TYR A 550 6.37 6.21 1.39
C TYR A 550 7.63 6.94 1.83
N LEU A 551 8.68 6.23 2.26
CA LEU A 551 9.96 6.85 2.59
C LEU A 551 10.58 7.54 1.36
N ARG A 552 10.47 6.95 0.17
CA ARG A 552 10.88 7.56 -1.10
C ARG A 552 10.10 8.84 -1.41
N GLN A 553 8.79 8.89 -1.14
CA GLN A 553 8.01 10.14 -1.27
C GLN A 553 8.49 11.23 -0.32
N ALA A 554 8.85 10.85 0.90
CA ALA A 554 9.38 11.76 1.90
C ALA A 554 10.87 12.14 1.66
N ASN A 555 11.48 11.64 0.58
CA ASN A 555 12.92 11.73 0.34
C ASN A 555 13.74 11.32 1.60
N SER A 556 13.25 10.29 2.28
CA SER A 556 13.84 9.77 3.52
C SER A 556 14.61 8.49 3.24
N MET A 557 15.64 8.24 4.06
CA MET A 557 16.37 6.97 4.02
C MET A 557 15.45 5.83 4.45
N ALA A 558 15.74 4.62 3.95
CA ALA A 558 15.06 3.40 4.35
C ALA A 558 16.03 2.43 5.03
N PRO A 559 16.33 2.60 6.34
CA PRO A 559 17.22 1.69 7.06
C PRO A 559 16.82 0.23 6.91
N SER A 560 15.52 -0.08 6.97
CA SER A 560 15.05 -1.45 6.81
C SER A 560 15.27 -2.05 5.42
N ARG A 561 15.45 -1.20 4.38
CA ARG A 561 15.85 -1.62 3.03
C ARG A 561 17.33 -1.95 2.98
N ILE A 562 18.15 -1.11 3.61
CA ILE A 562 19.60 -1.29 3.72
C ILE A 562 19.88 -2.61 4.45
N ASP A 563 19.30 -2.78 5.64
CA ASP A 563 19.45 -4.01 6.44
C ASP A 563 19.11 -5.26 5.60
N LEU A 564 17.96 -5.26 4.91
CA LEU A 564 17.57 -6.40 4.06
C LEU A 564 18.48 -6.60 2.84
N ALA A 565 19.03 -5.55 2.26
CA ALA A 565 19.98 -5.65 1.15
C ALA A 565 21.32 -6.26 1.60
N GLU A 566 21.68 -6.05 2.87
CA GLU A 566 22.86 -6.61 3.53
C GLU A 566 22.60 -8.01 4.14
N ASN A 567 21.36 -8.51 4.04
CA ASN A 567 20.86 -9.76 4.63
C ASN A 567 20.73 -9.72 6.16
N ASP A 568 20.65 -8.52 6.74
CA ASP A 568 20.44 -8.29 8.16
C ASP A 568 18.95 -8.09 8.48
N TRP A 569 18.57 -8.45 9.70
CA TRP A 569 17.19 -8.32 10.18
C TRP A 569 16.82 -6.86 10.47
N PRO A 570 15.89 -6.26 9.72
CA PRO A 570 15.47 -4.90 10.03
C PRO A 570 14.65 -4.89 11.31
N MET A 571 14.98 -3.95 12.20
CA MET A 571 14.30 -3.79 13.49
C MET A 571 13.11 -2.83 13.38
N PHE A 572 12.14 -2.99 14.29
CA PHE A 572 10.96 -2.12 14.34
C PHE A 572 11.33 -0.63 14.51
N PRO A 573 10.91 0.26 13.58
CA PRO A 573 11.22 1.67 13.67
C PRO A 573 10.32 2.35 14.72
N ARG A 574 10.90 2.74 15.86
CA ARG A 574 10.21 3.53 16.90
C ARG A 574 10.53 5.01 16.74
N VAL A 575 9.49 5.85 16.66
CA VAL A 575 9.65 7.31 16.79
C VAL A 575 9.80 7.58 18.28
N ARG A 576 10.94 8.14 18.70
CA ARG A 576 11.17 8.47 20.11
C ARG A 576 10.47 9.74 20.52
#